data_AF-J7GYA3-F1
#
_entry.id   AF-J7GYA3-F1
#
_cell.length_a   1.000
_cell.length_b   1.000
_cell.length_c   1.000
_cell.angle_alpha   90.00
_cell.angle_beta   90.00
_cell.angle_gamma   90.00
#
_symmetry.space_group_name_H-M   'P 1'
#
loop_
_entity.id
_entity.type
_entity.pdbx_description
1 polymer ?
#
loop_
_entity_poly.entity_id
_entity_poly.type
_entity_poly.pdbx_seq_one_letter_code
_entity_poly.pdbx_strand_id
1 'polypeptide(L)' 'MNIKMNKKFIINKGFGEIKIQNFFLIKKIKKIKNHFFINKKDLKCKILISKIFHKIKKNIIYLKKKI' A
#
# COMPACT_ATOMS: atom_id res chain seq x y z
N MET A 1 -7.54 10.85 30.75
CA MET A 1 -7.70 9.39 30.58
C MET A 1 -6.64 8.90 29.60
N ASN A 2 -5.53 8.34 30.09
CA ASN A 2 -4.46 7.80 29.24
C ASN A 2 -4.88 6.45 28.68
N ILE A 3 -5.49 6.45 27.49
CA ILE A 3 -5.74 5.22 26.74
C ILE A 3 -4.38 4.79 26.18
N LYS A 4 -3.65 3.97 26.94
CA LYS A 4 -2.55 3.16 26.40
C LYS A 4 -3.16 2.25 25.33
N MET A 5 -3.18 2.72 24.08
CA MET A 5 -3.65 1.94 22.95
C MET A 5 -2.80 0.68 22.86
N ASN A 6 -3.43 -0.43 23.21
CA ASN A 6 -2.83 -1.75 23.22
C ASN A 6 -2.36 -2.06 21.79
N LYS A 7 -1.04 -2.08 21.55
CA LYS A 7 -0.44 -2.22 20.20
C LYS A 7 -0.97 -3.45 19.42
N LYS A 8 -1.47 -4.47 20.13
CA LYS A 8 -2.13 -5.66 19.54
C LYS A 8 -3.47 -5.34 18.86
N PHE A 9 -4.24 -4.36 19.34
CA PHE A 9 -5.59 -4.09 18.84
C PHE A 9 -5.59 -3.41 17.46
N ILE A 10 -4.56 -2.60 17.17
CA ILE A 10 -4.40 -1.91 15.87
C ILE A 10 -4.11 -2.92 14.74
N ILE A 11 -3.54 -4.09 15.06
CA ILE A 11 -3.16 -5.10 14.06
C ILE A 11 -4.40 -5.77 13.44
N ASN A 12 -5.54 -5.82 14.15
CA ASN A 12 -6.63 -6.74 13.82
C ASN A 12 -7.92 -6.11 13.27
N LYS A 13 -8.05 -4.79 13.11
CA LYS A 13 -9.28 -4.20 12.50
C LYS A 13 -8.97 -3.29 11.31
N GLY A 14 -9.16 -3.85 10.11
CA GLY A 14 -9.43 -3.13 8.86
C GLY A 14 -8.43 -3.36 7.72
N PHE A 15 -7.14 -3.49 8.04
CA PHE A 15 -6.05 -3.64 7.06
C PHE A 15 -5.00 -4.68 7.52
N GLY A 16 -5.37 -5.63 8.39
CA GLY A 16 -4.41 -6.46 9.13
C GLY A 16 -3.53 -7.38 8.27
N GLU A 17 -4.03 -7.82 7.12
CA GLU A 17 -3.27 -8.73 6.27
C GLU A 17 -2.52 -8.00 5.17
N ILE A 18 -1.19 -8.18 5.15
CA ILE A 18 -0.29 -7.54 4.18
C ILE A 18 -0.63 -7.96 2.74
N LYS A 19 -1.14 -9.18 2.56
CA LYS A 19 -1.65 -9.68 1.27
C LYS A 19 -2.85 -8.86 0.80
N ILE A 20 -3.83 -8.62 1.68
CA ILE A 20 -5.01 -7.79 1.40
C ILE A 20 -4.60 -6.34 1.12
N GLN A 21 -3.68 -5.76 1.88
CA GLN A 21 -3.14 -4.42 1.61
C GLN A 21 -2.54 -4.35 0.19
N ASN A 22 -1.69 -5.31 -0.17
CA ASN A 22 -1.08 -5.36 -1.49
C ASN A 22 -2.13 -5.52 -2.60
N PHE A 23 -3.17 -6.33 -2.39
CA PHE A 23 -4.27 -6.47 -3.34
C PHE A 23 -4.94 -5.12 -3.65
N PHE A 24 -5.29 -4.33 -2.62
CA PHE A 24 -5.90 -3.01 -2.83
C PHE A 24 -4.95 -2.02 -3.49
N LEU A 25 -3.65 -2.05 -3.14
CA LEU A 25 -2.64 -1.21 -3.78
C LEU A 25 -2.48 -1.52 -5.26
N ILE A 26 -2.47 -2.80 -5.64
CA ILE A 26 -2.44 -3.24 -7.05
C ILE A 26 -3.72 -2.81 -7.77
N LYS A 27 -4.89 -2.99 -7.14
CA LYS A 27 -6.18 -2.54 -7.71
C LYS A 27 -6.18 -1.03 -7.96
N LYS A 28 -5.58 -0.24 -7.06
CA LYS A 28 -5.41 1.21 -7.23
C LYS A 28 -4.49 1.56 -8.39
N ILE A 29 -3.36 0.86 -8.56
CA ILE A 29 -2.48 1.03 -9.74
C ILE A 29 -3.25 0.75 -11.04
N LYS A 30 -4.03 -0.35 -11.10
CA LYS A 30 -4.83 -0.69 -12.28
C LYS A 30 -5.78 0.44 -12.70
N LYS A 31 -6.42 1.11 -11.73
CA LYS A 31 -7.29 2.27 -11.99
C LYS A 31 -6.51 3.48 -12.53
N ILE A 32 -5.34 3.76 -11.98
CA ILE A 32 -4.51 4.92 -12.36
C ILE A 32 -3.79 4.68 -13.70
N LYS A 33 -3.60 3.42 -14.11
CA LYS A 33 -2.87 3.03 -15.33
C LYS A 33 -3.34 3.79 -16.56
N ASN A 34 -4.65 3.89 -16.77
CA ASN A 34 -5.21 4.53 -17.96
C ASN A 34 -4.91 6.04 -17.97
N HIS A 35 -5.10 6.72 -16.83
CA HIS A 35 -4.74 8.13 -16.68
C HIS A 35 -3.24 8.37 -16.91
N PHE A 36 -2.38 7.52 -16.36
CA PHE A 36 -0.94 7.63 -16.56
C PHE A 36 -0.52 7.40 -18.02
N PHE A 37 -1.17 6.47 -18.73
CA PHE A 37 -0.86 6.18 -20.12
C PHE A 37 -1.19 7.36 -21.05
N ILE A 38 -2.31 8.03 -20.79
CA ILE A 38 -2.74 9.24 -21.51
C ILE A 38 -1.83 10.42 -21.11
N ASN A 39 -1.56 10.59 -19.81
CA ASN A 39 -0.84 11.74 -19.26
C ASN A 39 0.57 11.36 -18.77
N LYS A 40 1.44 10.89 -19.67
CA LYS A 40 2.81 10.41 -19.34
C LYS A 40 3.71 11.43 -18.66
N LYS A 41 3.42 12.73 -18.79
CA LYS A 41 4.18 13.83 -18.17
C LYS A 41 3.66 14.25 -16.79
N ASP A 42 2.55 13.67 -16.31
CA ASP A 42 1.99 14.01 -15.01
C ASP A 42 2.91 13.56 -13.85
N LEU A 43 3.60 14.54 -13.26
CA LEU A 43 4.54 14.33 -12.16
C LEU A 43 3.84 13.83 -10.89
N LYS A 44 2.62 14.30 -10.61
CA LYS A 44 1.86 13.88 -9.42
C LYS A 44 1.51 12.40 -9.53
N CYS A 45 1.10 11.95 -10.71
CA CYS A 45 0.84 10.53 -10.97
C CYS A 45 2.10 9.67 -10.85
N LYS A 46 3.26 10.13 -11.35
CA LYS A 46 4.55 9.43 -11.16
C LYS A 46 4.89 9.26 -9.69
N ILE A 47 4.79 10.33 -8.90
CA ILE A 47 5.07 10.30 -7.46
C ILE A 47 4.12 9.33 -6.74
N LEU A 48 2.83 9.37 -7.07
CA LEU A 48 1.82 8.48 -6.48
C LEU A 48 2.12 7.00 -6.78
N ILE A 49 2.41 6.68 -8.05
CA ILE A 49 2.76 5.32 -8.48
C ILE A 49 4.02 4.84 -7.76
N SER A 50 5.06 5.67 -7.69
CA SER A 50 6.31 5.34 -6.99
C SER A 50 6.10 5.03 -5.51
N LYS A 51 5.29 5.85 -4.81
CA LYS A 51 4.92 5.61 -3.40
C LYS A 51 4.19 4.28 -3.23
N ILE A 52 3.27 3.94 -4.13
CA ILE A 52 2.52 2.67 -4.06
C ILE A 52 3.47 1.48 -4.29
N PHE A 53 4.34 1.53 -5.31
CA PHE A 53 5.32 0.48 -5.57
C PHE A 53 6.27 0.27 -4.39
N HIS A 54 6.77 1.36 -3.80
CA HIS A 54 7.63 1.29 -2.62
C HIS A 54 6.93 0.55 -1.45
N LYS A 55 5.65 0.87 -1.20
CA LYS A 55 4.86 0.20 -0.15
C LYS A 55 4.67 -1.30 -0.44
N ILE A 56 4.32 -1.67 -1.68
CA ILE A 56 4.18 -3.08 -2.09
C ILE A 56 5.51 -3.83 -1.90
N LYS A 57 6.63 -3.24 -2.33
CA LYS A 57 7.97 -3.84 -2.16
C LYS A 57 8.29 -4.08 -0.69
N LYS A 58 8.04 -3.09 0.17
CA LYS A 58 8.25 -3.20 1.63
C LYS A 58 7.41 -4.33 2.23
N ASN A 59 6.15 -4.42 1.81
CA ASN A 59 5.22 -5.46 2.24
C ASN A 59 5.67 -6.87 1.81
N ILE A 60 6.17 -7.04 0.58
CA ILE A 60 6.73 -8.31 0.09
C ILE A 60 7.98 -8.70 0.88
N ILE A 61 8.90 -7.77 1.12
CA ILE A 61 10.11 -8.03 1.91
C ILE A 61 9.74 -8.48 3.33
N TYR A 62 8.75 -7.83 3.95
CA TYR A 62 8.28 -8.22 5.27
C TYR A 62 7.68 -9.64 5.30
N LEU A 63 6.88 -10.00 4.28
CA LEU A 63 6.34 -11.36 4.15
C LEU A 63 7.47 -12.39 3.98
N LYS A 64 8.48 -12.09 3.15
CA LYS A 64 9.64 -12.97 2.95
C LYS A 64 10.46 -13.20 4.21
N LYS A 65 10.59 -12.20 5.09
CA LYS A 65 11.32 -12.30 6.36
C LYS A 65 10.56 -13.03 7.47
N LYS A 66 9.26 -13.26 7.28
CA LYS A 66 8.37 -13.93 8.24
C LYS A 66 8.10 -15.40 7.90
N ILE A 67 8.55 -15.83 6.72
CA ILE A 67 8.66 -17.24 6.33
C ILE A 67 10.02 -17.71 6.82
#